data_AF-A0A9X4NHQ6-F1
#
_entry.id   AF-A0A9X4NHQ6-F1
#
_cell.length_a   1.000
_cell.length_b   1.000
_cell.length_c   1.000
_cell.angle_alpha   90.00
_cell.angle_beta   90.00
_cell.angle_gamma   90.00
#
_symmetry.space_group_name_H-M   'P 1'
#
loop_
_entity.id
_entity.type
_entity.pdbx_description
1 polymer ?
#
loop_
_entity_poly.entity_id
_entity_poly.type
_entity_poly.pdbx_seq_one_letter_code
_entity_poly.pdbx_strand_id
1 'polypeptide(L)'
;MGSTIITSESQLEVILNRVLEKNLERLLEKQKQKKWKRAKELVEIFGESSATVNRNIGQMKKDGYFKQFIDKQSGKFQVINLEGYKEYRKSKNESYKKSL
;
A
#
# COMPACT_ATOMS: atom_id res chain seq x y z
N MET A 1 -30.94 -41.59 -4.32
CA MET A 1 -31.59 -40.75 -3.29
C MET A 1 -30.88 -39.41 -3.29
N GLY A 2 -31.48 -38.38 -3.90
CA GLY A 2 -30.91 -37.03 -3.94
C GLY A 2 -31.35 -36.27 -2.69
N SER A 3 -30.40 -35.87 -1.86
CA SER A 3 -30.67 -35.03 -0.70
C SER A 3 -30.95 -33.60 -1.15
N THR A 4 -32.23 -33.20 -1.12
CA THR A 4 -32.65 -31.81 -1.32
C THR A 4 -32.22 -31.00 -0.10
N ILE A 5 -31.27 -30.08 -0.29
CA ILE A 5 -30.89 -29.12 0.76
C ILE A 5 -31.98 -28.05 0.80
N ILE A 6 -32.85 -28.11 1.81
CA ILE A 6 -33.81 -27.04 2.11
C ILE A 6 -33.08 -26.05 3.03
N THR A 7 -32.46 -25.04 2.43
CA THR A 7 -31.89 -23.88 3.16
C THR A 7 -32.98 -22.83 3.30
N SER A 8 -33.26 -22.36 4.51
CA SER A 8 -34.22 -21.25 4.71
C SER A 8 -33.68 -19.96 4.08
N GLU A 9 -34.58 -19.07 3.68
CA GLU A 9 -34.22 -17.74 3.17
C GLU A 9 -33.28 -16.99 4.13
N SER A 10 -33.54 -17.11 5.43
CA SER A 10 -32.68 -16.57 6.49
C SER A 10 -31.26 -17.17 6.52
N GLN A 11 -31.11 -18.47 6.22
CA GLN A 11 -29.79 -19.10 6.13
C GLN A 11 -29.04 -18.64 4.87
N LEU A 12 -29.74 -18.43 3.76
CA LEU A 12 -29.15 -17.89 2.53
C LEU A 12 -28.64 -16.46 2.73
N GLU A 13 -29.40 -15.61 3.43
CA GLU A 13 -28.98 -14.24 3.76
C GLU A 13 -27.71 -14.22 4.63
N VAL A 14 -27.64 -15.07 5.66
CA VAL A 14 -26.45 -15.18 6.52
C VAL A 14 -25.22 -15.63 5.72
N ILE A 15 -25.39 -16.60 4.80
CA ILE A 15 -24.32 -17.06 3.94
C ILE A 15 -23.87 -15.93 3.00
N LEU A 16 -24.82 -15.21 2.39
CA LEU A 16 -24.55 -14.11 1.48
C LEU A 16 -23.75 -12.99 2.18
N ASN A 17 -24.18 -12.57 3.36
CA ASN A 17 -23.49 -11.52 4.13
C ASN A 17 -22.05 -11.91 4.46
N ARG A 18 -21.80 -13.13 4.91
CA ARG A 18 -20.44 -13.64 5.19
C ARG A 18 -19.55 -13.66 3.94
N VAL A 19 -20.11 -13.98 2.78
CA VAL A 19 -19.35 -13.97 1.51
C VAL A 19 -19.03 -12.53 1.11
N LEU A 20 -19.97 -11.60 1.24
CA LEU A 20 -19.77 -10.19 0.95
C LEU A 20 -18.69 -9.57 1.83
N GLU A 21 -18.72 -9.82 3.14
CA GLU A 21 -17.70 -9.34 4.10
C GLU A 21 -16.29 -9.82 3.71
N LYS A 22 -16.12 -11.13 3.48
CA LYS A 22 -14.83 -11.70 3.05
C LYS A 22 -14.34 -11.12 1.73
N ASN A 23 -15.24 -10.87 0.78
CA ASN A 23 -14.87 -10.28 -0.50
C ASN A 23 -14.44 -8.82 -0.32
N LEU A 24 -15.12 -8.05 0.53
CA LEU A 24 -14.76 -6.68 0.85
C LEU A 24 -13.36 -6.60 1.48
N GLU A 25 -13.07 -7.46 2.46
CA GLU A 25 -11.74 -7.55 3.08
C GLU A 25 -10.65 -7.84 2.05
N ARG A 26 -10.87 -8.81 1.15
CA ARG A 26 -9.92 -9.15 0.09
C ARG A 26 -9.69 -7.99 -0.87
N LEU A 27 -10.73 -7.23 -1.21
CA LEU A 27 -10.61 -6.05 -2.08
C LEU A 27 -9.82 -4.93 -1.39
N LEU A 28 -10.08 -4.69 -0.10
CA LEU A 28 -9.36 -3.69 0.69
C LEU A 28 -7.87 -4.05 0.81
N GLU A 29 -7.54 -5.31 1.05
CA GLU A 29 -6.16 -5.77 1.13
C GLU A 29 -5.42 -5.62 -0.21
N LYS A 30 -6.07 -5.97 -1.33
CA LYS A 30 -5.53 -5.72 -2.68
C LYS A 30 -5.30 -4.23 -2.93
N GLN A 31 -6.21 -3.36 -2.51
CA GLN A 31 -6.04 -1.91 -2.65
C GLN A 31 -4.90 -1.37 -1.79
N LYS A 32 -4.73 -1.90 -0.57
CA LYS A 32 -3.58 -1.58 0.29
C LYS A 32 -2.29 -1.97 -0.42
N GLN A 33 -2.17 -3.19 -0.93
CA GLN A 33 -0.98 -3.63 -1.67
C GLN A 33 -0.69 -2.80 -2.93
N LYS A 34 -1.70 -2.25 -3.59
CA LYS A 34 -1.49 -1.30 -4.71
C LYS A 34 -0.85 0.02 -4.26
N LYS A 35 -1.17 0.50 -3.06
CA LYS A 35 -0.65 1.75 -2.49
C LYS A 35 0.77 1.61 -1.95
N TRP A 36 1.17 0.43 -1.49
CA TRP A 36 2.47 0.19 -0.88
C TRP A 36 3.42 -0.49 -1.87
N LYS A 37 4.58 0.11 -2.09
CA LYS A 37 5.54 -0.25 -3.14
C LYS A 37 6.91 -0.58 -2.57
N ARG A 38 7.58 -1.57 -3.13
CA ARG A 38 8.99 -1.81 -2.82
C ARG A 38 9.87 -0.76 -3.49
N ALA A 39 11.08 -0.55 -2.98
CA ALA A 39 12.04 0.39 -3.56
C ALA A 39 12.30 0.13 -5.05
N LYS A 40 12.36 -1.14 -5.48
CA LYS A 40 12.49 -1.51 -6.90
C LYS A 40 11.31 -1.01 -7.76
N GLU A 41 10.09 -1.11 -7.24
CA GLU A 41 8.91 -0.61 -7.97
C GLU A 41 8.93 0.92 -8.05
N LEU A 42 9.43 1.62 -7.03
CA LEU A 42 9.58 3.07 -7.09
C LEU A 42 10.59 3.49 -8.16
N VAL A 43 11.69 2.75 -8.32
CA VAL A 43 12.67 2.95 -9.42
C VAL A 43 11.96 2.89 -10.77
N GLU A 44 11.14 1.85 -11.00
CA GLU A 44 10.39 1.66 -12.24
C GLU A 44 9.33 2.75 -12.46
N ILE A 45 8.58 3.13 -11.41
CA ILE A 45 7.50 4.12 -11.49
C ILE A 45 8.03 5.53 -11.76
N PHE A 46 9.16 5.91 -11.15
CA PHE A 46 9.68 7.28 -11.20
C PHE A 46 10.85 7.47 -12.17
N GLY A 47 11.36 6.40 -12.76
CA GLY A 47 12.53 6.45 -13.66
C GLY A 47 13.81 6.90 -12.95
N GLU A 48 13.91 6.68 -11.63
CA GLU A 48 15.03 7.13 -10.80
C GLU A 48 16.04 6.01 -10.58
N SER A 49 17.32 6.34 -10.38
CA SER A 49 18.30 5.34 -9.98
C SER A 49 17.96 4.72 -8.61
N SER A 50 18.31 3.45 -8.41
CA SER A 50 18.20 2.78 -7.11
C SER A 50 18.90 3.54 -5.99
N ALA A 51 20.03 4.20 -6.28
CA ALA A 51 20.75 5.02 -5.31
C ALA A 51 19.94 6.24 -4.88
N THR A 52 19.29 6.93 -5.83
CA THR A 52 18.40 8.07 -5.56
C THR A 52 17.22 7.65 -4.69
N VAL A 53 16.53 6.58 -5.07
CA VAL A 53 15.37 6.06 -4.32
C VAL A 53 15.78 5.67 -2.90
N ASN A 54 16.86 4.91 -2.73
CA ASN A 54 17.34 4.50 -1.41
C ASN A 54 17.77 5.69 -0.54
N ARG A 55 18.40 6.72 -1.14
CA ARG A 55 18.74 7.96 -0.44
C ARG A 55 17.48 8.68 0.06
N ASN A 56 16.49 8.86 -0.81
CA ASN A 56 15.22 9.49 -0.46
C ASN A 56 14.50 8.74 0.67
N ILE A 57 14.40 7.40 0.58
CA ILE A 57 13.84 6.56 1.65
C ILE A 57 14.63 6.74 2.96
N GLY A 58 15.95 6.81 2.88
CA GLY A 58 16.82 7.07 4.04
C GLY A 58 16.54 8.43 4.70
N GLN A 59 16.27 9.47 3.90
CA GLN A 59 15.89 10.79 4.40
C GLN A 59 14.47 10.79 4.98
N MET A 60 13.50 10.17 4.30
CA MET A 60 12.13 10.02 4.80
C MET A 60 12.07 9.33 6.17
N LYS A 61 12.95 8.36 6.46
CA LYS A 61 13.04 7.72 7.79
C LYS A 61 13.46 8.64 8.92
N LYS A 62 14.26 9.66 8.59
CA LYS A 62 14.77 10.65 9.55
C LYS A 62 13.78 11.80 9.77
N ASP A 63 12.89 12.00 8.81
CA ASP A 63 11.83 13.00 8.87
C ASP A 63 10.62 12.46 9.67
N GLY A 64 10.20 13.20 10.69
CA GLY A 64 9.12 12.79 11.58
C GLY A 64 7.77 12.60 10.87
N TYR A 65 7.49 13.41 9.85
CA TYR A 65 6.26 13.34 9.07
C TYR A 65 6.33 12.21 8.04
N PHE A 66 7.42 12.10 7.27
CA PHE A 66 7.48 11.11 6.19
C PHE A 66 7.73 9.67 6.67
N LYS A 67 8.23 9.48 7.89
CA LYS A 67 8.47 8.16 8.48
C LYS A 67 7.22 7.29 8.52
N GLN A 68 6.03 7.88 8.67
CA GLN A 68 4.75 7.15 8.72
C GLN A 68 4.40 6.45 7.40
N PHE A 69 4.99 6.90 6.28
CA PHE A 69 4.77 6.32 4.95
C PHE A 69 5.72 5.17 4.63
N ILE A 70 6.46 4.66 5.62
CA ILE A 70 7.38 3.54 5.46
C ILE A 70 6.99 2.44 6.45
N ASP A 71 6.60 1.30 5.92
CA ASP A 71 6.26 0.13 6.69
C ASP A 71 7.34 -0.96 6.54
N LYS A 72 7.64 -1.62 7.66
CA LYS A 72 8.58 -2.75 7.72
C LYS A 72 7.76 -4.03 7.79
N GLN A 73 7.67 -4.76 6.68
CA GLN A 73 7.09 -6.09 6.73
C GLN A 73 8.09 -7.07 7.36
N SER A 74 7.56 -8.03 8.13
CA SER A 74 8.35 -9.08 8.79
C SER A 74 9.17 -9.83 7.74
N GLY A 75 10.50 -9.75 7.82
CA GLY A 75 11.40 -10.54 6.96
C GLY A 75 12.40 -9.78 6.08
N LYS A 76 12.69 -8.49 6.37
CA LYS A 76 13.76 -7.62 5.77
C LYS A 76 13.32 -6.68 4.65
N PHE A 77 12.11 -6.80 4.13
CA PHE A 77 11.63 -5.91 3.07
C PHE A 77 10.86 -4.70 3.63
N GLN A 78 11.16 -3.53 3.08
CA GLN A 78 10.43 -2.30 3.36
C GLN A 78 9.50 -2.00 2.21
N VAL A 79 8.29 -1.60 2.55
CA VAL A 79 7.32 -1.07 1.60
C VAL A 79 7.05 0.39 1.92
N ILE A 80 6.87 1.17 0.86
CA ILE A 80 6.76 2.61 0.92
C ILE A 80 5.41 2.99 0.32
N ASN A 81 4.65 3.80 1.04
CA ASN A 81 3.40 4.33 0.52
C ASN A 81 3.69 5.23 -0.68
N LEU A 82 3.11 4.91 -1.83
CA LEU A 82 3.37 5.60 -3.09
C LEU A 82 3.02 7.09 -3.04
N GLU A 83 1.91 7.45 -2.38
CA GLU A 83 1.50 8.85 -2.26
C GLU A 83 2.45 9.62 -1.32
N GLY A 84 2.84 9.01 -0.20
CA GLY A 84 3.85 9.61 0.68
C GLY A 84 5.20 9.83 -0.01
N TYR A 85 5.63 8.91 -0.88
CA TYR A 85 6.85 9.09 -1.68
C TYR A 85 6.69 10.21 -2.72
N LYS A 86 5.54 10.32 -3.38
CA LYS A 86 5.27 11.44 -4.31
C LYS A 86 5.32 12.79 -3.60
N GLU A 87 4.72 12.88 -2.41
CA GLU A 87 4.72 14.09 -1.59
C GLU A 87 6.14 14.48 -1.17
N TYR A 88 6.95 13.51 -0.72
CA TYR A 88 8.35 13.73 -0.41
C TYR A 88 9.16 14.27 -1.60
N ARG A 89 8.94 13.72 -2.81
CA ARG A 89 9.61 14.22 -4.02
C ARG A 89 9.23 15.67 -4.32
N LYS A 90 7.96 16.03 -4.15
CA LYS A 90 7.49 17.41 -4.35
C LYS A 90 8.12 18.38 -3.35
N SER A 91 8.11 18.04 -2.06
CA SER A 91 8.70 18.90 -1.02
C SER A 91 10.20 19.15 -1.23
N LYS A 92 10.94 18.12 -1.69
CA LYS A 92 12.35 18.26 -2.06
C LYS A 92 12.57 19.20 -3.25
N ASN A 93 11.75 19.07 -4.29
CA ASN A 93 11.85 19.94 -5.47
C ASN A 93 11.53 21.40 -5.13
N GLU A 94 10.57 21.64 -4.24
CA GLU A 94 10.24 22.98 -3.76
C GLU A 94 11.35 23.58 -2.87
N SER A 95 11.96 22.77 -2.00
CA SER A 95 13.11 23.19 -1.20
C SER A 95 14.32 23.57 -2.07
N TYR A 96 14.58 22.82 -3.14
CA TYR A 96 15.64 23.15 -4.10
C TYR A 96 15.37 24.47 -4.82
N LYS A 97 14.14 24.70 -5.28
CA LYS A 97 13.75 25.96 -5.94
C LYS A 97 13.85 27.19 -5.04
N LYS A 98 13.65 27.05 -3.73
CA LYS A 98 13.80 28.15 -2.76
C LYS A 98 15.24 28.47 -2.40
N SER A 99 16.18 27.60 -2.76
CA SER A 99 17.61 27.72 -2.44
C SER A 99 18.44 28.26 -3.63
N LEU A 100 17.77 28.57 -4.74
CA LEU A 100 18.32 29.25 -5.92
C LEU A 100 17.86 30.70 -5.93
#